data_AF-A0A8H2ZGW5-F1
#
_entry.id   AF-A0A8H2ZGW5-F1
#
_cell.length_a   1.000
_cell.length_b   1.000
_cell.length_c   1.000
_cell.angle_alpha   90.00
_cell.angle_beta   90.00
_cell.angle_gamma   90.00
#
_symmetry.space_group_name_H-M   'P 1'
#
loop_
_entity.id
_entity.type
_entity.pdbx_description
1 polymer ?
#
loop_
_entity_poly.entity_id
_entity_poly.type
_entity_poly.pdbx_seq_one_letter_code
_entity_poly.pdbx_strand_id
1 'polypeptide(L)' 'MAIQTPKQRLANEKFNKNIEKHRKFGKAKPAKSDAASNPPISKYWMYALLFLLVGGGLLELFSNFI' A
#
# COMPACT_ATOMS: atom_id res chain seq x y z
N MET A 1 -34.10 15.48 19.92
CA MET A 1 -33.46 14.17 19.75
C MET A 1 -34.45 13.11 20.21
N ALA A 2 -34.72 12.07 19.43
CA ALA A 2 -35.66 11.04 19.85
C ALA A 2 -35.11 10.28 21.06
N ILE A 3 -35.91 10.18 22.14
CA ILE A 3 -35.55 9.38 23.31
C ILE A 3 -35.60 7.91 22.90
N GLN A 4 -34.44 7.27 22.82
CA GLN A 4 -34.33 5.88 22.44
C GLN A 4 -34.63 4.98 23.63
N THR A 5 -35.41 3.92 23.40
CA THR A 5 -35.64 2.88 24.40
C THR A 5 -34.36 2.08 24.67
N PRO A 6 -34.20 1.44 25.84
CA PRO A 6 -33.04 0.62 26.14
C PRO A 6 -32.79 -0.49 25.11
N LYS A 7 -33.86 -1.07 24.55
CA LYS A 7 -33.79 -2.08 23.48
C LYS A 7 -33.24 -1.51 22.18
N GLN A 8 -33.66 -0.30 21.79
CA GLN A 8 -33.13 0.39 20.61
C GLN A 8 -31.65 0.75 20.77
N ARG A 9 -31.22 1.15 21.98
CA ARG A 9 -29.81 1.42 22.28
C ARG A 9 -28.94 0.18 22.05
N LEU A 10 -29.36 -0.98 22.54
CA LEU A 10 -28.64 -2.24 22.36
C LEU A 10 -28.60 -2.69 20.88
N ALA A 11 -29.71 -2.52 20.16
CA ALA A 11 -29.77 -2.82 18.73
C ALA A 11 -28.82 -1.92 17.91
N ASN A 12 -28.78 -0.62 18.23
CA ASN A 12 -27.87 0.34 17.60
C ASN A 12 -26.41 0.02 17.89
N GLU A 13 -26.08 -0.39 19.13
CA GLU A 13 -24.73 -0.82 19.49
C GLU A 13 -24.29 -2.06 18.70
N LYS A 14 -25.17 -3.06 18.58
CA LYS A 14 -24.91 -4.27 17.79
C LYS A 14 -24.74 -3.95 16.30
N PHE A 15 -25.58 -3.07 15.77
CA PHE A 15 -25.51 -2.61 14.39
C PHE A 15 -24.23 -1.84 14.09
N ASN A 16 -23.82 -0.93 14.99
CA ASN A 16 -22.57 -0.17 14.86
C ASN A 16 -21.35 -1.09 14.87
N LYS A 17 -21.28 -2.06 15.80
CA LYS A 17 -20.22 -3.08 15.83
C LYS A 17 -20.18 -3.91 14.55
N ASN A 18 -21.34 -4.23 13.97
CA ASN A 18 -21.42 -4.96 12.72
C ASN A 18 -21.02 -4.09 11.52
N ILE A 19 -21.34 -2.79 11.54
CA ILE A 19 -20.89 -1.85 10.51
C ILE A 19 -19.38 -1.69 10.55
N GLU A 20 -18.80 -1.45 11.73
CA GLU A 20 -17.35 -1.32 11.90
C GLU A 20 -16.59 -2.55 11.36
N LYS A 21 -17.16 -3.74 11.53
CA LYS A 21 -16.57 -5.00 11.07
C LYS A 21 -16.83 -5.31 9.58
N HIS A 22 -18.02 -5.01 9.07
CA HIS A 22 -18.49 -5.53 7.78
C HIS A 22 -18.86 -4.47 6.73
N ARG A 23 -19.20 -3.23 7.15
CA ARG A 23 -19.54 -2.14 6.24
C ARG A 23 -18.43 -1.08 6.22
N LYS A 24 -17.63 -1.17 5.17
CA LYS A 24 -16.74 -0.08 4.73
C LYS A 24 -17.59 1.08 4.17
N PHE A 25 -18.03 2.01 5.01
CA PHE A 25 -18.41 3.34 4.50
C PHE A 25 -17.13 4.05 4.05
N GLY A 26 -16.74 3.82 2.79
CA GLY A 26 -15.54 4.40 2.14
C GLY A 26 -14.42 3.40 1.88
N LYS A 27 -13.48 3.76 1.00
CA LYS A 27 -12.23 2.99 0.81
C LYS A 27 -11.52 2.88 2.17
N ALA A 28 -11.09 1.67 2.54
CA ALA A 28 -10.29 1.49 3.75
C ALA A 28 -9.13 2.49 3.74
N LYS A 29 -8.92 3.22 4.85
CA LYS A 29 -7.70 4.02 5.00
C LYS A 29 -6.52 3.08 4.77
N PRO A 30 -5.66 3.31 3.77
CA PRO A 30 -4.45 2.51 3.64
C PRO A 30 -3.72 2.63 4.98
N ALA A 31 -3.34 1.50 5.56
CA ALA A 31 -2.43 1.52 6.69
C ALA A 31 -1.18 2.29 6.24
N LYS A 32 -0.63 3.15 7.10
CA LYS A 32 0.56 3.96 6.75
C LYS A 32 1.75 3.10 6.28
N SER A 33 1.72 1.79 6.54
CA SER A 33 2.67 0.78 6.07
C SER A 33 2.58 0.47 4.58
N ASP A 34 1.40 0.54 3.96
CA ASP A 34 1.17 -0.05 2.63
C ASP A 34 1.52 0.90 1.49
N ALA A 35 1.56 2.20 1.78
CA ALA A 35 1.88 3.24 0.80
C ALA A 35 3.38 3.54 0.70
N ALA A 36 4.19 3.08 1.66
CA ALA A 36 5.61 3.46 1.77
C ALA A 36 6.58 2.32 1.44
N SER A 37 6.13 1.07 1.33
CA SER A 37 7.03 -0.09 1.23
C SER A 37 7.42 -0.48 -0.19
N ASN A 38 6.67 -0.04 -1.21
CA ASN A 38 6.96 -0.38 -2.59
C ASN A 38 7.63 0.81 -3.27
N PRO A 39 8.85 0.66 -3.81
CA PRO A 39 9.45 1.71 -4.62
C PRO A 39 8.52 2.03 -5.81
N PRO A 40 8.45 3.30 -6.25
CA PRO A 40 7.54 3.74 -7.33
C PRO A 40 7.92 3.19 -8.71
N ILE A 41 8.94 2.32 -8.79
CA ILE A 41 9.49 1.77 -10.02
C ILE A 41 9.30 0.25 -10.07
N SER A 42 8.92 -0.25 -11.24
CA SER A 42 8.82 -1.69 -11.48
C SER A 42 10.19 -2.36 -11.37
N LYS A 43 10.22 -3.59 -10.85
CA LYS A 43 11.44 -4.43 -10.76
C LYS A 43 12.15 -4.58 -12.11
N TYR A 44 11.39 -4.66 -13.21
CA TYR A 44 11.95 -4.75 -14.56
C TYR A 44 12.78 -3.51 -14.95
N TRP A 45 12.29 -2.32 -14.61
CA TRP A 45 13.02 -1.07 -14.85
C TRP A 45 14.27 -0.95 -13.98
N MET A 46 14.21 -1.46 -12.75
CA MET A 46 15.39 -1.53 -11.88
C MET A 46 16.48 -2.44 -12.48
N TYR A 47 16.11 -3.60 -13.02
CA TYR A 47 17.06 -4.47 -13.73
C TYR A 47 17.62 -3.84 -15.00
N ALA A 48 16.79 -3.14 -15.79
CA ALA A 48 17.26 -2.43 -16.99
C ALA A 48 18.30 -1.35 -16.65
N LEU A 49 18.05 -0.56 -15.59
CA LEU A 49 18.99 0.45 -15.12
C LEU A 49 20.29 -0.18 -14.60
N LEU A 50 20.19 -1.28 -13.85
CA LEU A 50 21.35 -2.01 -13.36
C LEU A 50 22.17 -2.58 -14.53
N PHE A 51 21.51 -3.14 -15.54
CA PHE A 51 22.14 -3.64 -16.75
C PHE A 51 22.88 -2.53 -17.50
N LEU A 52 22.30 -1.33 -17.62
CA LEU A 52 22.95 -0.20 -18.27
C LEU A 52 24.20 0.26 -17.51
N LEU A 53 24.11 0.34 -16.18
CA LEU A 53 25.23 0.71 -15.31
C LEU A 53 26.38 -0.31 -15.39
N VAL A 54 26.07 -1.60 -15.24
CA VAL A 54 27.07 -2.66 -15.27
C VAL A 54 27.63 -2.85 -16.68
N GLY A 55 26.78 -2.82 -17.71
CA GLY A 55 27.20 -2.96 -19.11
C GLY A 55 28.12 -1.82 -19.54
N GLY A 56 27.79 -0.57 -19.19
CA GLY A 56 28.66 0.58 -19.43
C GLY A 56 29.99 0.46 -18.69
N GLY A 57 29.96 0.10 -17.40
CA GLY A 57 31.17 -0.11 -16.60
C GLY A 57 32.06 -1.24 -17.12
N LEU A 58 31.48 -2.35 -17.60
CA LEU A 58 32.24 -3.44 -18.21
C LEU A 58 32.90 -3.00 -19.52
N LEU A 59 32.18 -2.29 -20.40
CA LEU A 59 32.76 -1.75 -21.64
C LEU A 59 33.92 -0.79 -21.35
N GLU A 60 33.79 0.05 -20.34
CA GLU A 60 34.84 0.99 -19.93
C GLU A 60 36.05 0.26 -19.35
N LEU A 61 35.84 -0.79 -18.55
CA LEU A 61 36.93 -1.65 -18.08
C LEU A 61 37.64 -2.35 -19.25
N PHE A 62 36.89 -2.92 -20.20
CA PHE A 62 37.49 -3.51 -21.40
C PHE A 62 38.25 -2.48 -22.23
N SER A 63 37.72 -1.28 -22.41
CA SER A 63 38.38 -0.23 -23.20
C SER A 63 39.64 0.34 -22.54
N ASN A 64 39.71 0.33 -21.21
CA ASN A 64 40.84 0.91 -20.47
C ASN A 64 41.94 -0.13 -20.13
N PHE A 65 41.61 -1.42 -20.12
CA PHE A 65 42.55 -2.50 -19.78
C PHE A 65 42.96 -3.41 -20.94
N ILE A 66 42.21 -3.44 -22.05
CA ILE A 66 42.56 -4.16 -23.29
C ILE A 66 43.07 -3.16 -24.33
#